data_AF-F0ZW64-F1
#
_entry.id   AF-F0ZW64-F1
#
_cell.length_a   1.000
_cell.length_b   1.000
_cell.length_c   1.000
_cell.angle_alpha   90.00
_cell.angle_beta   90.00
_cell.angle_gamma   90.00
#
_symmetry.space_group_name_H-M   'P 1'
#
loop_
_entity.id
_entity.type
_entity.pdbx_description
1 polymer ?
#
loop_
_entity_poly.entity_id
_entity_poly.type
_entity_poly.pdbx_seq_one_letter_code
_entity_poly.pdbx_strand_id
1 'polypeptide(L)'
;MRSVSSSNEVKKIIQNDTYRLLSTYDRDCDQRISFKGAVEFFKDSGCVHPKEEAMILFNGDTNKEMTFDEIFQILFNQIHGKIGYLNQEILEFVEGHYNRGNRSVDFLELESHFKKRPQVNPRLSALYYILKINGNDDKFVVTLDQLREYARARNLRRMLKHNSPPKAQRVEV
;
A
#
# COMPACT_ATOMS: atom_id res chain seq x y z
N MET A 1 21.22 3.61 15.83
CA MET A 1 20.25 2.63 15.29
C MET A 1 18.95 3.37 15.00
N ARG A 2 18.46 3.43 13.76
CA ARG A 2 17.16 4.05 13.47
C ARG A 2 16.05 3.07 13.89
N SER A 3 15.13 3.55 14.71
CA SER A 3 13.95 2.81 15.16
C SER A 3 13.06 2.49 13.96
N VAL A 4 12.87 1.22 13.65
CA VAL A 4 11.87 0.78 12.67
C VAL A 4 10.50 1.17 13.22
N SER A 5 9.75 2.04 12.52
CA SER A 5 8.41 2.45 12.98
C SER A 5 7.53 1.23 13.23
N SER A 6 6.82 1.26 14.35
CA SER A 6 5.94 0.16 14.73
C SER A 6 4.85 -0.02 13.66
N SER A 7 4.37 -1.24 13.46
CA SER A 7 3.40 -1.49 12.39
C SER A 7 2.11 -0.68 12.55
N ASN A 8 1.76 -0.33 13.79
CA ASN A 8 0.58 0.48 14.12
C ASN A 8 0.77 1.96 13.80
N GLU A 9 1.97 2.49 13.98
CA GLU A 9 2.29 3.88 13.63
C GLU A 9 2.16 4.11 12.12
N VAL A 10 2.76 3.23 11.31
CA VAL A 10 2.63 3.28 9.84
C VAL A 10 1.17 3.19 9.41
N LYS A 11 0.39 2.30 10.03
CA LYS A 11 -1.06 2.18 9.75
C LYS A 11 -1.78 3.49 10.01
N LYS A 12 -1.54 4.15 11.16
CA LYS A 12 -2.16 5.43 11.51
C LYS A 12 -1.81 6.56 10.56
N ILE A 13 -0.55 6.66 10.13
CA ILE A 13 -0.13 7.71 9.19
C ILE A 13 -0.83 7.53 7.84
N ILE A 14 -0.88 6.31 7.32
CA ILE A 14 -1.57 6.01 6.06
C ILE A 14 -3.08 6.22 6.20
N GLN A 15 -3.66 5.88 7.34
CA GLN A 15 -5.08 6.15 7.66
C GLN A 15 -5.38 7.64 7.58
N ASN A 16 -4.57 8.46 8.26
CA ASN A 16 -4.75 9.91 8.27
C ASN A 16 -4.58 10.51 6.87
N ASP A 17 -3.59 10.08 6.07
CA ASP A 17 -3.45 10.54 4.68
C ASP A 17 -4.65 10.12 3.84
N THR A 18 -5.13 8.88 4.00
CA THR A 18 -6.32 8.38 3.29
C THR A 18 -7.56 9.21 3.64
N TYR A 19 -7.79 9.50 4.92
CA TYR A 19 -8.95 10.29 5.37
C TYR A 19 -8.87 11.73 4.84
N ARG A 20 -7.68 12.33 4.88
CA ARG A 20 -7.44 13.65 4.31
C ARG A 20 -7.80 13.69 2.83
N LEU A 21 -7.43 12.66 2.06
CA LEU A 21 -7.80 12.57 0.64
C LEU A 21 -9.29 12.33 0.43
N LEU A 22 -9.90 11.41 1.18
CA LEU A 22 -11.33 11.13 1.04
C LEU A 22 -12.20 12.35 1.37
N SER A 23 -11.76 13.18 2.32
CA SER A 23 -12.47 14.41 2.69
C SER A 23 -12.71 15.39 1.52
N THR A 24 -11.94 15.30 0.43
CA THR A 24 -12.19 16.14 -0.75
C THR A 24 -13.40 15.70 -1.58
N TYR A 25 -13.90 14.49 -1.36
CA TYR A 25 -15.04 13.90 -2.07
C TYR A 25 -16.25 13.65 -1.15
N ASP A 26 -16.11 13.92 0.15
CA ASP A 26 -17.18 13.94 1.13
C ASP A 26 -17.97 15.24 0.99
N ARG A 27 -19.11 15.16 0.31
CA ARG A 27 -19.93 16.34 -0.02
C ARG A 27 -20.77 16.80 1.17
N ASP A 28 -21.20 15.84 1.98
CA ASP A 28 -22.15 16.06 3.07
C ASP A 28 -21.46 16.25 4.43
N CYS A 29 -20.12 16.17 4.44
CA CYS A 29 -19.26 16.31 5.63
C CYS A 29 -19.57 15.28 6.72
N ASP A 30 -20.01 14.09 6.33
CA ASP A 30 -20.45 13.03 7.24
C ASP A 30 -19.48 11.83 7.29
N GLN A 31 -18.30 11.99 6.68
CA GLN A 31 -17.25 10.98 6.56
C GLN A 31 -17.68 9.75 5.75
N ARG A 32 -18.64 9.92 4.85
CA ARG A 32 -19.05 8.90 3.89
C ARG A 32 -18.73 9.32 2.48
N ILE A 33 -18.49 8.31 1.65
CA ILE A 33 -18.15 8.48 0.24
C ILE A 33 -19.12 7.63 -0.56
N SER A 34 -19.82 8.28 -1.48
CA SER A 34 -20.61 7.63 -2.50
C SER A 34 -19.71 6.93 -3.53
N PHE A 35 -20.28 5.99 -4.29
CA PHE A 35 -19.58 5.35 -5.40
C PHE A 35 -18.93 6.37 -6.36
N LYS A 36 -19.61 7.47 -6.67
CA LYS A 36 -19.07 8.53 -7.53
C LYS A 36 -17.83 9.19 -6.92
N GLY A 37 -17.86 9.51 -5.63
CA GLY A 37 -16.70 10.07 -4.94
C GLY A 37 -15.51 9.12 -4.92
N ALA A 38 -15.76 7.81 -4.76
CA ALA A 38 -14.70 6.80 -4.83
C ALA A 38 -14.06 6.69 -6.23
N VAL A 39 -14.85 6.80 -7.31
CA VAL A 39 -14.32 6.85 -8.68
C VAL A 39 -13.40 8.06 -8.87
N GLU A 40 -13.80 9.24 -8.38
CA GLU A 40 -12.99 10.46 -8.42
C GLU A 40 -11.70 10.29 -7.60
N PHE A 41 -11.78 9.73 -6.40
CA PHE A 41 -10.61 9.37 -5.58
C PHE A 41 -9.61 8.45 -6.30
N PHE A 42 -10.08 7.37 -6.94
CA PHE A 42 -9.19 6.46 -7.66
C PHE A 42 -8.59 7.10 -8.92
N LYS A 43 -9.33 8.00 -9.58
CA LYS A 43 -8.83 8.76 -10.71
C LYS A 43 -7.68 9.67 -10.29
N ASP A 44 -7.84 10.40 -9.20
CA ASP A 44 -6.81 11.34 -8.71
C ASP A 44 -5.60 10.60 -8.10
N SER A 45 -5.82 9.40 -7.58
CA SER A 45 -4.75 8.46 -7.18
C SER A 45 -3.96 7.91 -8.39
N GLY A 46 -4.43 8.15 -9.61
CA GLY A 46 -3.83 7.67 -10.86
C GLY A 46 -4.02 6.18 -11.12
N CYS A 47 -5.11 5.58 -10.63
CA CYS A 47 -5.50 4.24 -11.06
C CYS A 47 -5.90 4.25 -12.54
N VAL A 48 -5.49 3.24 -13.30
CA VAL A 48 -5.77 3.15 -14.75
C VAL A 48 -7.26 2.89 -15.02
N HIS A 49 -7.92 2.12 -14.15
CA HIS A 49 -9.34 1.79 -14.27
C HIS A 49 -10.14 2.23 -13.02
N PRO A 50 -10.33 3.55 -12.77
CA PRO A 50 -10.93 4.04 -11.52
C PRO A 50 -12.32 3.48 -11.23
N LYS A 51 -13.14 3.27 -12.27
CA LYS A 51 -14.48 2.71 -12.12
C LYS A 51 -14.47 1.24 -11.71
N GLU A 52 -13.53 0.45 -12.24
CA GLU A 52 -13.39 -0.96 -11.89
C GLU A 52 -12.90 -1.11 -10.44
N GLU A 53 -11.92 -0.28 -10.04
CA GLU A 53 -11.45 -0.23 -8.65
C GLU A 53 -12.56 0.17 -7.69
N ALA A 54 -13.39 1.16 -8.05
CA ALA A 54 -14.57 1.52 -7.26
C ALA A 54 -15.60 0.38 -7.21
N MET A 55 -15.83 -0.33 -8.32
CA MET A 55 -16.73 -1.49 -8.32
C MET A 55 -16.24 -2.60 -7.40
N ILE A 56 -14.94 -2.87 -7.38
CA ILE A 56 -14.33 -3.83 -6.46
C ILE A 56 -14.51 -3.36 -5.01
N LEU A 57 -14.23 -2.08 -4.74
CA LEU A 57 -14.34 -1.49 -3.40
C LEU A 57 -15.77 -1.58 -2.84
N PHE A 58 -16.78 -1.32 -3.69
CA PHE A 58 -18.19 -1.35 -3.32
C PHE A 58 -18.84 -2.74 -3.52
N ASN A 59 -18.07 -3.75 -3.91
CA ASN A 59 -18.56 -5.09 -4.23
C ASN A 59 -19.76 -5.07 -5.21
N GLY A 60 -19.71 -4.17 -6.19
CA GLY A 60 -20.74 -3.97 -7.20
C GLY A 60 -21.98 -3.16 -6.78
N ASP A 61 -22.12 -2.76 -5.51
CA ASP A 61 -23.23 -1.94 -5.05
C ASP A 61 -22.93 -0.45 -5.24
N THR A 62 -23.41 0.13 -6.33
CA THR A 62 -23.17 1.55 -6.66
C THR A 62 -24.07 2.52 -5.89
N ASN A 63 -25.05 2.03 -5.14
CA ASN A 63 -25.97 2.84 -4.34
C ASN A 63 -25.58 2.91 -2.87
N LYS A 64 -24.72 1.98 -2.41
CA LYS A 64 -24.10 2.03 -1.09
C LYS A 64 -23.24 3.29 -0.94
N GLU A 65 -23.12 3.76 0.28
CA GLU A 65 -22.08 4.68 0.73
C GLU A 65 -21.16 3.98 1.72
N MET A 66 -19.88 4.35 1.70
CA MET A 66 -18.87 3.76 2.57
C MET A 66 -18.22 4.83 3.43
N THR A 67 -18.05 4.53 4.71
CA THR A 67 -17.29 5.37 5.64
C THR A 67 -15.80 5.40 5.27
N PHE A 68 -15.10 6.45 5.68
CA PHE A 68 -13.65 6.53 5.46
C PHE A 68 -12.90 5.33 6.04
N ASP A 69 -13.32 4.81 7.20
CA ASP A 69 -12.70 3.65 7.81
C ASP A 69 -12.91 2.37 7.00
N GLU A 70 -14.13 2.10 6.52
CA GLU A 70 -14.40 0.95 5.65
C GLU A 70 -13.48 0.95 4.42
N ILE A 71 -13.39 2.10 3.75
CA ILE A 71 -12.53 2.27 2.58
C ILE A 71 -11.07 2.02 2.95
N PHE A 72 -10.58 2.65 4.02
CA PHE A 72 -9.21 2.50 4.47
C PHE A 72 -8.86 1.04 4.81
N GLN A 73 -9.70 0.33 5.57
CA GLN A 73 -9.42 -1.07 5.92
C GLN A 73 -9.32 -1.93 4.66
N ILE A 74 -10.20 -1.74 3.68
CA ILE A 74 -10.16 -2.52 2.43
C ILE A 74 -8.88 -2.24 1.66
N LEU A 75 -8.55 -0.96 1.40
CA LEU A 75 -7.36 -0.57 0.66
C LEU A 75 -6.07 -1.04 1.37
N PHE A 76 -6.00 -0.87 2.69
CA PHE A 76 -4.85 -1.28 3.48
C PHE A 76 -4.70 -2.82 3.50
N ASN A 77 -5.81 -3.56 3.57
CA ASN A 77 -5.79 -5.02 3.49
C ASN A 77 -5.38 -5.51 2.10
N GLN A 78 -5.72 -4.80 1.02
CA GLN A 78 -5.24 -5.13 -0.33
C GLN A 78 -3.70 -5.04 -0.43
N ILE A 79 -3.07 -4.04 0.18
CA ILE A 79 -1.59 -3.94 0.25
C ILE A 79 -1.01 -5.19 0.90
N HIS A 80 -1.58 -5.60 2.04
CA HIS A 80 -1.11 -6.77 2.77
C HIS A 80 -1.36 -8.08 2.03
N GLY A 81 -2.52 -8.24 1.39
CA GLY A 81 -2.86 -9.40 0.58
C GLY A 81 -1.96 -9.55 -0.66
N LYS A 82 -1.57 -8.43 -1.27
CA LYS A 82 -0.70 -8.39 -2.46
C LYS A 82 0.76 -8.09 -2.15
N ILE A 83 1.18 -8.13 -0.89
CA ILE A 83 2.54 -7.68 -0.49
C ILE A 83 3.66 -8.45 -1.20
N GLY A 84 3.48 -9.74 -1.47
CA GLY A 84 4.48 -10.53 -2.17
C GLY A 84 4.66 -10.11 -3.63
N TYR A 85 3.56 -9.76 -4.30
CA TYR A 85 3.60 -9.19 -5.65
C TYR A 85 4.25 -7.80 -5.63
N LEU A 86 3.84 -6.94 -4.68
CA LEU A 86 4.44 -5.62 -4.53
C LEU A 86 5.95 -5.68 -4.25
N ASN A 87 6.42 -6.66 -3.45
CA ASN A 87 7.86 -6.82 -3.21
C ASN A 87 8.60 -7.19 -4.50
N GLN A 88 8.00 -8.04 -5.36
CA GLN A 88 8.60 -8.39 -6.64
C GLN A 88 8.70 -7.18 -7.56
N GLU A 89 7.63 -6.38 -7.65
CA GLU A 89 7.63 -5.11 -8.39
C GLU A 89 8.71 -4.13 -7.89
N ILE A 90 8.92 -4.05 -6.57
CA ILE A 90 10.01 -3.24 -5.98
C ILE A 90 11.39 -3.75 -6.40
N LEU A 91 11.60 -5.08 -6.45
CA LEU A 91 12.89 -5.63 -6.85
C LEU A 91 13.20 -5.30 -8.32
N GLU A 92 12.21 -5.44 -9.21
CA GLU A 92 12.32 -5.05 -10.62
C GLU A 92 12.58 -3.54 -10.78
N PHE A 93 11.85 -2.71 -10.04
CA PHE A 93 12.04 -1.27 -10.01
C PHE A 93 13.46 -0.89 -9.59
N VAL A 94 13.95 -1.49 -8.51
CA VAL A 94 15.30 -1.23 -7.98
C VAL A 94 16.37 -1.60 -9.00
N GLU A 95 16.27 -2.77 -9.64
CA GLU A 95 17.21 -3.19 -10.69
C GLU A 95 17.23 -2.21 -11.87
N GLY A 96 16.07 -1.75 -12.32
CA GLY A 96 15.96 -0.75 -13.37
C GLY A 96 16.61 0.61 -13.01
N HIS A 97 16.51 1.04 -11.76
CA HIS A 97 17.06 2.31 -11.30
C HIS A 97 18.59 2.26 -11.06
N TYR A 98 19.13 1.14 -10.57
CA TYR A 98 20.59 0.98 -10.43
C TYR A 98 21.31 1.15 -11.78
N ASN A 99 20.72 0.63 -12.85
CA ASN A 99 21.28 0.73 -14.20
C ASN A 99 21.33 2.18 -14.72
N ARG A 100 20.59 3.11 -14.09
CA ARG A 100 20.56 4.54 -14.43
C ARG A 100 21.46 5.39 -13.54
N GLY A 101 22.14 4.80 -12.55
CA GLY A 101 23.02 5.50 -11.61
C GLY A 101 22.30 6.14 -10.41
N ASN A 102 20.97 6.04 -10.32
CA ASN A 102 20.22 6.56 -9.16
C ASN A 102 20.54 5.71 -7.91
N ARG A 103 20.60 6.36 -6.74
CA ARG A 103 20.88 5.71 -5.44
C ARG A 103 19.73 5.82 -4.44
N SER A 104 18.80 6.73 -4.69
CA SER A 104 17.60 6.95 -3.90
C SER A 104 16.44 7.27 -4.82
N VAL A 105 15.24 7.12 -4.28
CA VAL A 105 13.99 7.48 -4.94
C VAL A 105 13.09 8.20 -3.96
N ASP A 106 12.32 9.15 -4.46
CA ASP A 106 11.30 9.84 -3.68
C ASP A 106 9.92 9.15 -3.76
N PHE A 107 8.97 9.66 -2.99
CA PHE A 107 7.57 9.20 -3.02
C PHE A 107 6.94 9.26 -4.41
N LEU A 108 7.20 10.32 -5.20
CA LEU A 108 6.56 10.51 -6.50
C LEU A 108 7.10 9.53 -7.54
N GLU A 109 8.40 9.24 -7.52
CA GLU A 109 9.01 8.21 -8.37
C GLU A 109 8.43 6.83 -8.06
N LEU A 110 8.27 6.50 -6.78
CA LEU A 110 7.72 5.21 -6.35
C LEU A 110 6.23 5.08 -6.68
N GLU A 111 5.45 6.15 -6.46
CA GLU A 111 4.04 6.21 -6.85
C GLU A 111 3.89 6.07 -8.37
N SER A 112 4.73 6.75 -9.16
CA SER A 112 4.73 6.65 -10.62
C SER A 112 5.05 5.24 -11.10
N HIS A 113 5.93 4.50 -10.42
CA HIS A 113 6.16 3.09 -10.73
C HIS A 113 4.90 2.26 -10.55
N PHE A 114 4.23 2.36 -9.39
CA PHE A 114 3.02 1.59 -9.11
C PHE A 114 1.84 1.96 -10.02
N LYS A 115 1.78 3.20 -10.51
CA LYS A 115 0.76 3.63 -11.51
C LYS A 115 0.86 2.87 -12.84
N LYS A 116 2.04 2.34 -13.21
CA LYS A 116 2.22 1.58 -14.47
C LYS A 116 1.59 0.19 -14.43
N ARG A 117 1.44 -0.39 -13.24
CA ARG A 117 0.88 -1.73 -13.01
C ARG A 117 -0.01 -1.69 -11.77
N PRO A 118 -1.15 -0.97 -11.82
CA PRO A 118 -1.99 -0.77 -10.65
C PRO A 118 -2.63 -2.11 -10.27
N GLN A 119 -2.13 -2.69 -9.20
CA GLN A 119 -2.72 -3.87 -8.55
C GLN A 119 -3.33 -3.52 -7.19
N VAL A 120 -2.86 -2.42 -6.60
CA VAL A 120 -3.33 -1.80 -5.37
C VAL A 120 -3.20 -0.29 -5.59
N ASN A 121 -3.92 0.52 -4.83
CA ASN A 121 -3.79 1.98 -4.88
C ASN A 121 -2.29 2.40 -4.87
N PRO A 122 -1.80 3.07 -5.93
CA PRO A 122 -0.38 3.36 -6.10
C PRO A 122 0.20 4.25 -4.99
N ARG A 123 -0.56 5.28 -4.59
CA ARG A 123 -0.19 6.21 -3.53
C ARG A 123 0.03 5.50 -2.20
N LEU A 124 -0.96 4.72 -1.79
CA LEU A 124 -0.91 3.98 -0.54
C LEU A 124 0.23 2.95 -0.55
N SER A 125 0.49 2.32 -1.70
CA SER A 125 1.61 1.39 -1.87
C SER A 125 2.96 2.10 -1.70
N ALA A 126 3.16 3.25 -2.32
CA ALA A 126 4.38 4.04 -2.19
C ALA A 126 4.61 4.53 -0.76
N LEU A 127 3.58 5.11 -0.13
CA LEU A 127 3.63 5.54 1.28
C LEU A 127 3.96 4.37 2.21
N TYR A 128 3.35 3.21 1.98
CA TYR A 128 3.61 2.02 2.79
C TYR A 128 5.11 1.65 2.80
N TYR A 129 5.77 1.60 1.64
CA TYR A 129 7.20 1.25 1.58
C TYR A 129 8.08 2.27 2.28
N ILE A 130 7.88 3.56 1.98
CA ILE A 130 8.68 4.63 2.59
C ILE A 130 8.54 4.62 4.11
N LEU A 131 7.31 4.61 4.61
CA LEU A 131 7.04 4.64 6.05
C LEU A 131 7.50 3.37 6.76
N LYS A 132 7.46 2.20 6.10
CA LYS A 132 7.98 0.95 6.70
C LYS A 132 9.50 0.93 6.83
N ILE A 133 10.20 1.63 5.95
CA ILE A 133 11.66 1.60 5.87
C ILE A 133 12.25 2.73 6.72
N ASN A 134 11.75 3.95 6.54
CA ASN A 134 12.31 5.14 7.17
C ASN A 134 11.51 5.62 8.39
N GLY A 135 10.29 5.12 8.57
CA GLY A 135 9.36 5.70 9.54
C GLY A 135 8.78 7.03 9.03
N ASN A 136 8.30 7.85 9.97
CA ASN A 136 7.80 9.19 9.68
C ASN A 136 8.97 10.18 9.55
N ASP A 137 9.75 10.07 8.47
CA ASP A 137 10.72 11.11 8.13
C ASP A 137 10.10 12.16 7.21
N ASP A 138 10.52 13.41 7.37
CA ASP A 138 9.98 14.54 6.59
C ASP A 138 10.45 14.52 5.12
N LYS A 139 11.35 13.59 4.77
CA LYS A 139 12.00 13.56 3.46
C LYS A 139 11.22 12.75 2.45
N PHE A 140 10.50 11.71 2.88
CA PHE A 140 9.82 10.78 1.99
C PHE A 140 10.72 10.25 0.86
N VAL A 141 12.02 10.04 1.18
CA VAL A 141 13.05 9.55 0.25
C VAL A 141 13.68 8.31 0.82
N VAL A 142 13.76 7.25 0.04
CA VAL A 142 14.33 5.96 0.44
C VAL A 142 15.47 5.56 -0.49
N THR A 143 16.53 4.95 0.04
CA THR A 143 17.61 4.45 -0.82
C THR A 143 17.19 3.15 -1.51
N LEU A 144 17.76 2.90 -2.69
CA LEU A 144 17.49 1.66 -3.43
C LEU A 144 17.94 0.41 -2.66
N ASP A 145 19.02 0.50 -1.88
CA ASP A 145 19.49 -0.60 -1.03
C ASP A 145 18.48 -0.92 0.07
N GLN A 146 17.93 0.10 0.74
CA GLN A 146 16.91 -0.11 1.77
C GLN A 146 15.63 -0.75 1.20
N LEU A 147 15.18 -0.31 0.02
CA LEU A 147 14.04 -0.92 -0.69
C LEU A 147 14.30 -2.40 -0.99
N ARG A 148 15.47 -2.71 -1.55
CA ARG A 148 15.89 -4.08 -1.88
C ARG A 148 15.94 -4.96 -0.64
N GLU A 149 16.59 -4.50 0.42
CA GLU A 149 16.72 -5.24 1.68
C GLU A 149 15.35 -5.54 2.28
N TYR A 150 14.47 -4.53 2.34
CA TYR A 150 13.12 -4.71 2.87
C TYR A 150 12.31 -5.73 2.05
N ALA A 151 12.30 -5.60 0.72
CA ALA A 151 11.57 -6.51 -0.16
C ALA A 151 12.09 -7.96 -0.07
N ARG A 152 13.43 -8.16 -0.08
CA ARG A 152 14.05 -9.49 0.06
C ARG A 152 13.74 -10.13 1.42
N ALA A 153 13.90 -9.39 2.51
CA ALA A 153 13.64 -9.90 3.85
C ALA A 153 12.18 -10.36 4.02
N ARG A 154 11.24 -9.64 3.41
CA ARG A 154 9.81 -10.00 3.42
C ARG A 154 9.51 -11.24 2.58
N ASN A 155 10.08 -11.35 1.38
CA ASN A 155 9.92 -12.54 0.54
C ASN A 155 10.51 -13.79 1.20
N LEU A 156 11.70 -13.68 1.79
CA LEU A 156 12.34 -14.79 2.51
C LEU A 156 11.49 -15.26 3.70
N ARG A 157 10.99 -14.33 4.53
CA ARG A 157 10.09 -14.66 5.65
C ARG A 157 8.81 -15.37 5.18
N ARG A 158 8.28 -15.02 4.01
CA ARG A 158 7.11 -15.68 3.42
C ARG A 158 7.43 -17.12 3.00
N MET A 159 8.58 -17.33 2.34
CA MET A 159 9.03 -18.66 1.94
C MET A 159 9.25 -19.58 3.16
N LEU A 160 9.90 -19.06 4.21
CA LEU A 160 10.13 -19.82 5.44
C LEU A 160 8.82 -20.22 6.15
N LYS A 161 7.80 -19.35 6.13
CA LYS A 161 6.47 -19.68 6.69
C LYS A 161 5.72 -20.75 5.89
N HIS A 162 5.86 -20.75 4.56
CA HIS A 162 5.22 -21.76 3.71
C HIS A 162 5.94 -23.12 3.75
N ASN A 163 7.24 -23.15 4.01
CA ASN A 163 8.02 -24.38 4.13
C ASN A 163 8.13 -24.90 5.57
N SER A 164 7.46 -24.27 6.53
CA SER A 164 7.39 -24.77 7.90
C SER A 164 6.44 -25.97 7.95
N PRO A 165 6.85 -27.13 8.49
CA PRO A 165 5.96 -28.28 8.64
C PRO A 165 4.74 -27.88 9.49
N PRO A 166 3.54 -28.43 9.20
CA PRO A 166 2.36 -28.14 9.99
C PRO A 166 2.64 -28.45 11.47
N LYS A 167 2.27 -27.52 12.35
CA LYS A 167 2.43 -27.71 13.80
C LYS A 167 1.77 -29.03 14.19
N ALA A 168 2.55 -29.97 14.72
CA ALA A 168 2.03 -31.22 15.26
C ALA A 168 0.92 -30.90 16.26
N GLN A 169 -0.29 -31.40 15.99
CA GLN A 169 -1.37 -31.39 16.98
C GLN A 169 -0.85 -32.21 18.16
N ARG A 170 -0.71 -31.56 19.32
CA ARG A 170 -0.53 -32.29 20.58
C ARG A 170 -1.80 -33.10 20.79
N VAL A 171 -1.70 -34.42 20.60
CA VAL A 171 -2.68 -35.35 21.13
C VAL A 171 -2.43 -35.37 22.64
N GLU A 172 -3.32 -34.74 23.39
CA GLU A 172 -3.40 -34.97 24.83
C GLU A 172 -3.91 -36.41 25.03
N VAL A 173 -3.12 -37.21 25.77
CA VAL A 173 -3.47 -38.57 26.20
C VAL A 173 -3.91 -38.49 27.65
#